data_AF-A0A519SLJ1-F1
#
_entry.id   AF-A0A519SLJ1-F1
#
_cell.length_a   1.000
_cell.length_b   1.000
_cell.length_c   1.000
_cell.angle_alpha   90.00
_cell.angle_beta   90.00
_cell.angle_gamma   90.00
#
_symmetry.space_group_name_H-M   'P 1'
#
loop_
_entity.id
_entity.type
_entity.pdbx_description
1 polymer ?
#
loop_
_entity_poly.entity_id
_entity_poly.type
_entity_poly.pdbx_seq_one_letter_code
_entity_poly.pdbx_strand_id
1 'polypeptide(L)'
;MRKLLYLGTCLLGLTPAAQGQNAGLACGNGRYASDLFAVLPATTAVFGYNTIRDYATGSESAPVPLSLDVYQPAGDAAGQRPLVLVAFGGAFIGGARTDAEIVSICQAFARKGYVAAALDYRLLSSASLGAVYADQSKLADEVVRAAGDMKAAVRFFKRDAATANAYRIDPTKIFLGGYSAGAIMALQVAYTEAITDNPATTAAYQANGGLEGNTDLPAPDNLLPTYDATGIAGVLNIAGGVNSLGIINAGNPPLYSAQGDADSTVPYDCGPIQYTTFTVCGSHQMQLQADATGLANQLHPVPGGSHGSPVSAANLGPIIDEAAAFFQSQVLCAAAPLPVTLTSFTGQVASTDCAATLAWRTATEHNSYAYEVQASADGHQFAPLGTVPSQNRAAGASYTYRAGLVAGTRYFRLRMLDSDGSAAYSPVVALVGTCEIAPLLLVPNPVRDYALVSGLPAGRSQLLLYNGTGQRVLKVAAQGSARLILSGLPAGTYLLKVVAEDGTHTSTTRLVKE
;
A
#
# COMPACT_ATOMS: atom_id res chain seq x y z
N MET A 1 -56.84 13.66 1.86
CA MET A 1 -56.35 13.71 3.26
C MET A 1 -55.02 12.97 3.33
N ARG A 2 -54.01 13.68 3.86
CA ARG A 2 -52.62 13.36 4.24
C ARG A 2 -52.01 11.97 3.94
N LYS A 3 -50.94 12.00 3.14
CA LYS A 3 -49.81 11.04 3.15
C LYS A 3 -49.04 11.20 4.47
N LEU A 4 -48.77 10.11 5.19
CA LEU A 4 -47.82 10.07 6.32
C LEU A 4 -46.45 9.57 5.82
N LEU A 5 -45.42 10.38 6.06
CA LEU A 5 -44.01 9.99 6.03
C LEU A 5 -43.74 9.02 7.19
N TYR A 6 -43.00 7.94 6.93
CA TYR A 6 -42.20 7.25 7.95
C TYR A 6 -40.72 7.42 7.58
N LEU A 7 -40.03 8.25 8.37
CA LEU A 7 -38.58 8.34 8.42
C LEU A 7 -38.05 7.07 9.11
N GLY A 8 -37.32 6.23 8.40
CA GLY A 8 -36.46 5.20 8.98
C GLY A 8 -35.03 5.72 9.03
N THR A 9 -34.58 6.12 10.22
CA THR A 9 -33.20 6.50 10.53
C THR A 9 -32.27 5.31 10.33
N CYS A 10 -31.44 5.37 9.28
CA CYS A 10 -30.35 4.43 9.06
C CYS A 10 -29.18 4.82 9.98
N LEU A 11 -29.13 4.24 11.19
CA LEU A 11 -27.91 4.28 12.00
C LEU A 11 -26.88 3.33 11.37
N LEU A 12 -25.96 3.90 10.60
CA LEU A 12 -24.69 3.26 10.26
C LEU A 12 -23.84 3.18 11.54
N GLY A 13 -24.05 2.12 12.32
CA GLY A 13 -23.11 1.69 13.34
C GLY A 13 -21.87 1.11 12.66
N LEU A 14 -20.82 1.90 12.51
CA LEU A 14 -19.47 1.38 12.28
C LEU A 14 -19.05 0.62 13.54
N THR A 15 -19.11 -0.71 13.52
CA THR A 15 -18.59 -1.55 14.59
C THR A 15 -17.07 -1.71 14.42
N PRO A 16 -16.23 -1.34 15.39
CA PRO A 16 -14.79 -1.61 15.37
C PRO A 16 -14.45 -3.07 15.73
N ALA A 17 -15.27 -4.05 15.30
CA ALA A 17 -15.30 -5.38 15.90
C ALA A 17 -14.41 -6.46 15.23
N ALA A 18 -13.87 -6.23 14.04
CA ALA A 18 -13.17 -7.28 13.29
C ALA A 18 -11.75 -7.58 13.84
N GLN A 19 -10.95 -6.54 14.13
CA GLN A 19 -9.59 -6.72 14.67
C GLN A 19 -9.58 -7.31 16.10
N GLY A 20 -10.58 -6.94 16.92
CA GLY A 20 -10.71 -7.47 18.29
C GLY A 20 -11.04 -8.96 18.33
N GLN A 21 -11.69 -9.51 17.30
CA GLN A 21 -11.98 -10.95 17.21
C GLN A 21 -10.73 -11.76 16.86
N ASN A 22 -9.87 -11.28 15.96
CA ASN A 22 -8.69 -12.05 15.52
C ASN A 22 -7.53 -12.05 16.51
N ALA A 23 -7.17 -10.90 17.10
CA ALA A 23 -6.09 -10.85 18.10
C ALA A 23 -6.45 -11.65 19.37
N GLY A 24 -7.71 -11.58 19.81
CA GLY A 24 -8.21 -12.35 20.95
C GLY A 24 -8.32 -13.87 20.69
N LEU A 25 -8.48 -14.29 19.43
CA LEU A 25 -8.55 -15.70 19.03
C LEU A 25 -7.19 -16.30 18.62
N ALA A 26 -6.21 -15.49 18.22
CA ALA A 26 -4.89 -15.94 17.79
C ALA A 26 -3.93 -16.19 18.96
N CYS A 27 -4.10 -15.48 20.08
CA CYS A 27 -3.09 -15.40 21.13
C CYS A 27 -3.57 -16.10 22.40
N GLY A 28 -2.84 -17.16 22.81
CA GLY A 28 -3.05 -17.84 24.10
C GLY A 28 -3.93 -19.11 24.09
N ASN A 29 -4.46 -19.53 22.93
CA ASN A 29 -5.27 -20.76 22.79
C ASN A 29 -4.67 -21.79 21.80
N GLY A 30 -3.46 -21.55 21.29
CA GLY A 30 -2.78 -22.42 20.31
C GLY A 30 -3.19 -22.22 18.85
N ARG A 31 -4.19 -21.38 18.54
CA ARG A 31 -4.61 -21.11 17.16
C ARG A 31 -3.50 -20.41 16.37
N TYR A 32 -3.27 -20.85 15.13
CA TYR A 32 -2.17 -20.42 14.26
C TYR A 32 -0.77 -20.88 14.67
N ALA A 33 -0.64 -21.76 15.68
CA ALA A 33 0.62 -22.41 16.03
C ALA A 33 0.50 -23.92 16.21
N SER A 34 -0.64 -24.39 16.73
CA SER A 34 -0.93 -25.80 17.00
C SER A 34 -1.91 -26.39 16.00
N ASP A 35 -1.84 -27.70 15.79
CA ASP A 35 -2.78 -28.43 14.93
C ASP A 35 -4.13 -28.57 15.65
N LEU A 36 -5.13 -27.82 15.20
CA LEU A 36 -6.46 -27.74 15.81
C LEU A 36 -7.58 -28.26 14.90
N PHE A 37 -7.35 -28.29 13.59
CA PHE A 37 -8.37 -28.57 12.59
C PHE A 37 -7.99 -29.77 11.72
N ALA A 38 -9.00 -30.53 11.28
CA ALA A 38 -8.85 -31.33 10.07
C ALA A 38 -8.81 -30.41 8.83
N VAL A 39 -8.32 -30.90 7.70
CA VAL A 39 -8.24 -30.13 6.44
C VAL A 39 -9.32 -30.61 5.48
N LEU A 40 -10.04 -29.67 4.88
CA LEU A 40 -11.00 -29.98 3.81
C LEU A 40 -10.28 -30.42 2.53
N PRO A 41 -10.95 -31.18 1.63
CA PRO A 41 -10.43 -31.41 0.29
C PRO A 41 -10.09 -30.09 -0.41
N ALA A 42 -8.96 -30.04 -1.09
CA ALA A 42 -8.52 -28.82 -1.76
C ALA A 42 -9.48 -28.44 -2.89
N THR A 43 -9.70 -27.13 -3.07
CA THR A 43 -10.48 -26.58 -4.18
C THR A 43 -9.56 -25.85 -5.16
N THR A 44 -9.67 -26.15 -6.45
CA THR A 44 -8.85 -25.52 -7.49
C THR A 44 -9.53 -24.29 -8.08
N ALA A 45 -8.77 -23.23 -8.32
CA ALA A 45 -9.21 -22.03 -9.03
C ALA A 45 -8.14 -21.53 -10.00
N VAL A 46 -8.56 -20.94 -11.12
CA VAL A 46 -7.66 -20.20 -12.03
C VAL A 46 -7.57 -18.76 -11.53
N PHE A 47 -6.35 -18.28 -11.32
CA PHE A 47 -6.10 -16.93 -10.80
C PHE A 47 -5.57 -15.96 -11.84
N GLY A 48 -5.07 -16.45 -12.98
CA GLY A 48 -4.53 -15.59 -14.03
C GLY A 48 -4.11 -16.36 -15.28
N TYR A 49 -3.76 -15.61 -16.31
CA TYR A 49 -3.21 -16.10 -17.56
C TYR A 49 -2.01 -15.26 -17.95
N ASN A 50 -1.00 -15.89 -18.53
CA ASN A 50 0.10 -15.18 -19.17
C ASN A 50 0.87 -16.10 -20.13
N THR A 51 1.78 -15.56 -20.93
CA THR A 51 2.55 -16.32 -21.93
C THR A 51 3.85 -16.87 -21.35
N ILE A 52 4.36 -17.96 -21.94
CA ILE A 52 5.66 -18.55 -21.64
C ILE A 52 6.65 -18.07 -22.71
N ARG A 53 7.81 -17.59 -22.28
CA ARG A 53 8.86 -17.10 -23.17
C ARG A 53 9.83 -18.21 -23.54
N ASP A 54 10.13 -18.32 -24.82
CA ASP A 54 11.27 -19.08 -25.30
C ASP A 54 12.50 -18.16 -25.38
N TYR A 55 13.46 -18.37 -24.50
CA TYR A 55 14.66 -17.53 -24.39
C TYR A 55 15.73 -17.83 -25.46
N ALA A 56 15.55 -18.89 -26.26
CA ALA A 56 16.38 -19.17 -27.41
C ALA A 56 15.91 -18.39 -28.65
N THR A 57 14.60 -18.25 -28.84
CA THR A 57 14.02 -17.60 -30.03
C THR A 57 13.45 -16.20 -29.77
N GLY A 58 13.17 -15.84 -28.52
CA GLY A 58 12.46 -14.63 -28.13
C GLY A 58 10.94 -14.71 -28.33
N SER A 59 10.42 -15.86 -28.76
CA SER A 59 8.98 -16.06 -29.01
C SER A 59 8.20 -16.19 -27.70
N GLU A 60 6.92 -15.83 -27.74
CA GLU A 60 5.97 -16.02 -26.63
C GLU A 60 4.93 -17.06 -27.05
N SER A 61 4.53 -17.93 -26.12
CA SER A 61 3.45 -18.89 -26.33
C SER A 61 2.08 -18.19 -26.40
N ALA A 62 1.03 -18.95 -26.75
CA ALA A 62 -0.32 -18.53 -26.36
C ALA A 62 -0.45 -18.44 -24.83
N PRO A 63 -1.30 -17.56 -24.28
CA PRO A 63 -1.50 -17.47 -22.82
C PRO A 63 -1.93 -18.81 -22.22
N VAL A 64 -1.28 -19.21 -21.14
CA VAL A 64 -1.59 -20.42 -20.38
C VAL A 64 -2.32 -20.07 -19.09
N PRO A 65 -3.29 -20.88 -18.61
CA PRO A 65 -3.92 -20.67 -17.33
C PRO A 65 -2.96 -20.99 -16.19
N LEU A 66 -3.01 -20.18 -15.14
CA LEU A 66 -2.31 -20.42 -13.87
C LEU A 66 -3.35 -20.72 -12.79
N SER A 67 -3.16 -21.87 -12.13
CA SER A 67 -4.11 -22.40 -11.16
C SER A 67 -3.51 -22.42 -9.77
N LEU A 68 -4.38 -22.42 -8.77
CA LEU A 68 -4.02 -22.65 -7.38
C LEU A 68 -4.98 -23.64 -6.74
N ASP A 69 -4.49 -24.38 -5.75
CA ASP A 69 -5.27 -25.30 -4.91
C ASP A 69 -5.36 -24.73 -3.50
N VAL A 70 -6.59 -24.52 -3.01
CA VAL A 70 -6.86 -23.92 -1.69
C VAL A 70 -7.20 -24.98 -0.66
N TYR A 71 -6.48 -24.95 0.46
CA TYR A 71 -6.62 -25.80 1.62
C TYR A 71 -7.20 -24.98 2.78
N GLN A 72 -8.26 -25.51 3.42
CA GLN A 72 -8.97 -24.79 4.48
C GLN A 72 -9.18 -25.66 5.71
N PRO A 73 -9.16 -25.08 6.92
CA PRO A 73 -9.51 -25.77 8.15
C PRO A 73 -11.00 -26.14 8.15
N ALA A 74 -11.30 -27.41 8.40
CA ALA A 74 -12.65 -27.93 8.49
C ALA A 74 -13.34 -27.43 9.77
N GLY A 75 -14.57 -26.93 9.64
CA GLY A 75 -15.39 -26.50 10.78
C GLY A 75 -14.93 -25.21 11.47
N ASP A 76 -13.90 -24.53 10.96
CA ASP A 76 -13.42 -23.29 11.54
C ASP A 76 -14.42 -22.14 11.32
N ALA A 77 -14.83 -21.50 12.41
CA ALA A 77 -15.84 -20.44 12.42
C ALA A 77 -15.25 -19.03 12.22
N ALA A 78 -13.93 -18.86 12.20
CA ALA A 78 -13.34 -17.53 12.03
C ALA A 78 -13.78 -16.86 10.71
N GLY A 79 -14.15 -15.58 10.80
CA GLY A 79 -14.61 -14.76 9.67
C GLY A 79 -13.48 -14.11 8.86
N GLN A 80 -12.27 -14.08 9.42
CA GLN A 80 -11.08 -13.48 8.80
C GLN A 80 -9.85 -14.30 9.21
N ARG A 81 -9.23 -15.00 8.26
CA ARG A 81 -8.13 -15.95 8.50
C ARG A 81 -6.87 -15.51 7.76
N PRO A 82 -5.67 -15.65 8.34
CA PRO A 82 -4.43 -15.44 7.62
C PRO A 82 -4.32 -16.41 6.44
N LEU A 83 -3.73 -15.93 5.35
CA LEU A 83 -3.48 -16.69 4.13
C LEU A 83 -1.99 -17.00 4.02
N VAL A 84 -1.60 -18.25 3.75
CA VAL A 84 -0.24 -18.61 3.32
C VAL A 84 -0.27 -19.08 1.86
N LEU A 85 0.36 -18.35 0.97
CA LEU A 85 0.49 -18.68 -0.45
C LEU A 85 1.86 -19.29 -0.72
N VAL A 86 1.91 -20.53 -1.20
CA VAL A 86 3.14 -21.34 -1.27
C VAL A 86 3.40 -21.80 -2.70
N ALA A 87 4.59 -21.49 -3.21
CA ALA A 87 5.04 -21.92 -4.53
C ALA A 87 6.02 -23.09 -4.48
N PHE A 88 5.94 -23.96 -5.49
CA PHE A 88 6.81 -25.12 -5.63
C PHE A 88 8.24 -24.75 -6.07
N GLY A 89 9.16 -25.72 -5.93
CA GLY A 89 10.53 -25.63 -6.42
C GLY A 89 10.70 -26.32 -7.78
N GLY A 90 11.92 -26.36 -8.32
CA GLY A 90 12.16 -26.98 -9.65
C GLY A 90 12.75 -26.01 -10.67
N ALA A 91 13.51 -25.04 -10.18
CA ALA A 91 14.41 -24.18 -10.96
C ALA A 91 13.75 -23.45 -12.15
N PHE A 92 12.45 -23.12 -11.99
CA PHE A 92 11.58 -22.51 -12.99
C PHE A 92 11.30 -23.35 -14.25
N ILE A 93 11.68 -24.63 -14.26
CA ILE A 93 11.51 -25.53 -15.42
C ILE A 93 10.63 -26.74 -15.13
N GLY A 94 10.32 -26.98 -13.86
CA GLY A 94 9.57 -28.13 -13.39
C GLY A 94 8.98 -27.89 -12.01
N GLY A 95 8.27 -28.90 -11.51
CA GLY A 95 7.47 -28.86 -10.29
C GLY A 95 5.99 -28.59 -10.57
N ALA A 96 5.17 -28.71 -9.54
CA ALA A 96 3.74 -28.45 -9.60
C ALA A 96 3.18 -28.07 -8.22
N ARG A 97 2.05 -27.34 -8.20
CA ARG A 97 1.33 -27.03 -6.95
C ARG A 97 0.90 -28.29 -6.16
N THR A 98 0.89 -29.44 -6.82
CA THR A 98 0.55 -30.76 -6.28
C THR A 98 1.73 -31.56 -5.75
N ASP A 99 2.95 -31.02 -5.81
CA ASP A 99 4.14 -31.69 -5.26
C ASP A 99 3.97 -31.96 -3.77
N ALA A 100 4.40 -33.13 -3.31
CA ALA A 100 4.03 -33.67 -2.01
C ALA A 100 4.46 -32.77 -0.84
N GLU A 101 5.63 -32.13 -0.94
CA GLU A 101 6.13 -31.18 0.02
C GLU A 101 5.26 -29.91 0.08
N ILE A 102 4.79 -29.41 -1.05
CA ILE A 102 3.95 -28.20 -1.12
C ILE A 102 2.57 -28.47 -0.55
N VAL A 103 1.98 -29.61 -0.93
CA VAL A 103 0.72 -30.09 -0.34
C VAL A 103 0.87 -30.25 1.17
N SER A 104 2.00 -30.81 1.64
CA SER A 104 2.27 -31.01 3.07
C SER A 104 2.39 -29.69 3.83
N ILE A 105 3.06 -28.69 3.25
CA ILE A 105 3.15 -27.33 3.82
C ILE A 105 1.75 -26.72 3.93
N CYS A 106 0.97 -26.71 2.85
CA CYS A 106 -0.35 -26.10 2.86
C CYS A 106 -1.31 -26.81 3.83
N GLN A 107 -1.29 -28.14 3.88
CA GLN A 107 -2.10 -28.89 4.84
C GLN A 107 -1.68 -28.61 6.29
N ALA A 108 -0.38 -28.51 6.58
CA ALA A 108 0.10 -28.19 7.92
C ALA A 108 -0.36 -26.80 8.39
N PHE A 109 -0.25 -25.76 7.55
CA PHE A 109 -0.81 -24.44 7.88
C PHE A 109 -2.34 -24.47 8.01
N ALA A 110 -3.05 -25.21 7.15
CA ALA A 110 -4.50 -25.35 7.24
C ALA A 110 -4.94 -26.01 8.57
N ARG A 111 -4.21 -27.03 9.06
CA ARG A 111 -4.47 -27.63 10.39
C ARG A 111 -4.34 -26.64 11.53
N LYS A 112 -3.54 -25.58 11.36
CA LYS A 112 -3.33 -24.50 12.35
C LYS A 112 -4.37 -23.37 12.25
N GLY A 113 -5.27 -23.43 11.26
CA GLY A 113 -6.36 -22.47 11.09
C GLY A 113 -6.14 -21.42 9.99
N TYR A 114 -5.00 -21.48 9.29
CA TYR A 114 -4.75 -20.63 8.12
C TYR A 114 -5.62 -21.08 6.94
N VAL A 115 -5.93 -20.17 6.03
CA VAL A 115 -6.16 -20.57 4.64
C VAL A 115 -4.79 -20.76 4.01
N ALA A 116 -4.56 -21.87 3.33
CA ALA A 116 -3.30 -22.08 2.61
C ALA A 116 -3.59 -22.34 1.14
N ALA A 117 -2.74 -21.86 0.24
CA ALA A 117 -2.90 -22.09 -1.18
C ALA A 117 -1.56 -22.44 -1.84
N ALA A 118 -1.56 -23.51 -2.63
CA ALA A 118 -0.44 -23.86 -3.49
C ALA A 118 -0.71 -23.29 -4.89
N LEU A 119 0.21 -22.51 -5.46
CA LEU A 119 0.02 -21.93 -6.79
C LEU A 119 0.97 -22.52 -7.84
N ASP A 120 0.48 -22.57 -9.07
CA ASP A 120 1.32 -22.65 -10.25
C ASP A 120 1.88 -21.29 -10.63
N TYR A 121 3.11 -21.30 -11.14
CA TYR A 121 3.71 -20.20 -11.88
C TYR A 121 4.16 -20.74 -13.24
N ARG A 122 4.40 -19.86 -14.21
CA ARG A 122 4.82 -20.28 -15.55
C ARG A 122 6.16 -21.01 -15.49
N LEU A 123 6.26 -22.08 -16.26
CA LEU A 123 7.50 -22.85 -16.37
C LEU A 123 8.15 -22.63 -17.73
N LEU A 124 9.45 -22.40 -17.70
CA LEU A 124 10.30 -22.42 -18.87
C LEU A 124 10.22 -23.78 -19.57
N SER A 125 10.27 -23.76 -20.89
CA SER A 125 10.61 -24.95 -21.65
C SER A 125 12.03 -25.40 -21.29
N SER A 126 12.25 -26.71 -21.15
CA SER A 126 13.60 -27.28 -20.95
C SER A 126 14.58 -26.90 -22.08
N ALA A 127 14.07 -26.57 -23.28
CA ALA A 127 14.88 -26.05 -24.38
C ALA A 127 15.49 -24.66 -24.10
N SER A 128 14.87 -23.87 -23.21
CA SER A 128 15.38 -22.55 -22.79
C SER A 128 16.40 -22.61 -21.66
N LEU A 129 16.57 -23.76 -21.00
CA LEU A 129 17.41 -23.90 -19.80
C LEU A 129 18.85 -23.45 -20.03
N GLY A 130 19.49 -23.93 -21.11
CA GLY A 130 20.86 -23.56 -21.43
C GLY A 130 21.03 -22.07 -21.72
N ALA A 131 20.04 -21.44 -22.37
CA ALA A 131 20.05 -20.02 -22.67
C ALA A 131 19.89 -19.17 -21.40
N VAL A 132 19.01 -19.59 -20.47
CA VAL A 132 18.75 -18.89 -19.21
C VAL A 132 19.94 -19.04 -18.25
N TYR A 133 20.53 -20.23 -18.14
CA TYR A 133 21.60 -20.48 -17.16
C TYR A 133 22.95 -19.89 -17.60
N ALA A 134 23.12 -19.63 -18.90
CA ALA A 134 24.27 -18.93 -19.45
C ALA A 134 24.16 -17.41 -19.37
N ASP A 135 22.99 -16.85 -19.08
CA ASP A 135 22.73 -15.41 -19.14
C ASP A 135 21.90 -14.93 -17.93
N GLN A 136 22.58 -14.23 -17.02
CA GLN A 136 21.98 -13.71 -15.80
C GLN A 136 20.78 -12.78 -16.06
N SER A 137 20.76 -12.04 -17.17
CA SER A 137 19.66 -11.13 -17.49
C SER A 137 18.37 -11.89 -17.82
N LYS A 138 18.49 -13.08 -18.43
CA LYS A 138 17.36 -13.96 -18.75
C LYS A 138 16.82 -14.66 -17.51
N LEU A 139 17.69 -15.08 -16.61
CA LEU A 139 17.25 -15.63 -15.33
C LEU A 139 16.56 -14.56 -14.46
N ALA A 140 17.09 -13.34 -14.44
CA ALA A 140 16.43 -12.22 -13.78
C ALA A 140 15.05 -11.90 -14.39
N ASP A 141 14.92 -11.96 -15.72
CA ASP A 141 13.64 -11.83 -16.41
C ASP A 141 12.64 -12.91 -15.99
N GLU A 142 13.06 -14.18 -15.95
CA GLU A 142 12.19 -15.27 -15.54
C GLU A 142 11.74 -15.15 -14.07
N VAL A 143 12.65 -14.79 -13.16
CA VAL A 143 12.30 -14.57 -11.75
C VAL A 143 11.25 -13.45 -11.61
N VAL A 144 11.37 -12.36 -12.37
CA VAL A 144 10.39 -11.26 -12.36
C VAL A 144 9.05 -11.69 -12.97
N ARG A 145 9.07 -12.51 -14.04
CA ARG A 145 7.84 -13.06 -14.64
C ARG A 145 7.10 -13.95 -13.65
N ALA A 146 7.81 -14.86 -12.99
CA ALA A 146 7.26 -15.70 -11.93
C ALA A 146 6.73 -14.86 -10.77
N ALA A 147 7.46 -13.82 -10.34
CA ALA A 147 6.98 -12.88 -9.32
C ALA A 147 5.65 -12.20 -9.71
N GLY A 148 5.48 -11.85 -10.98
CA GLY A 148 4.21 -11.36 -11.53
C GLY A 148 3.05 -12.37 -11.40
N ASP A 149 3.33 -13.67 -11.53
CA ASP A 149 2.35 -14.74 -11.34
C ASP A 149 1.92 -14.85 -9.88
N MET A 150 2.86 -14.87 -8.93
CA MET A 150 2.53 -14.87 -7.51
C MET A 150 1.75 -13.62 -7.08
N LYS A 151 2.10 -12.45 -7.62
CA LYS A 151 1.33 -11.21 -7.39
C LYS A 151 -0.10 -11.29 -7.93
N ALA A 152 -0.33 -11.94 -9.06
CA ALA A 152 -1.69 -12.18 -9.56
C ALA A 152 -2.52 -13.07 -8.62
N ALA A 153 -1.90 -14.10 -8.03
CA ALA A 153 -2.55 -14.92 -7.02
C ALA A 153 -2.90 -14.12 -5.74
N VAL A 154 -2.04 -13.19 -5.31
CA VAL A 154 -2.38 -12.26 -4.21
C VAL A 154 -3.60 -11.41 -4.56
N ARG A 155 -3.63 -10.83 -5.77
CA ARG A 155 -4.78 -10.04 -6.26
C ARG A 155 -6.06 -10.86 -6.31
N PHE A 156 -5.99 -12.13 -6.73
CA PHE A 156 -7.14 -13.04 -6.76
C PHE A 156 -7.79 -13.16 -5.38
N PHE A 157 -6.99 -13.37 -4.35
CA PHE A 157 -7.46 -13.48 -2.97
C PHE A 157 -7.97 -12.14 -2.42
N LYS A 158 -7.30 -11.02 -2.72
CA LYS A 158 -7.79 -9.70 -2.32
C LYS A 158 -9.12 -9.34 -2.97
N ARG A 159 -9.35 -9.72 -4.23
CA ARG A 159 -10.66 -9.58 -4.89
C ARG A 159 -11.72 -10.41 -4.17
N ASP A 160 -11.45 -11.68 -3.86
CA ASP A 160 -12.39 -12.50 -3.09
C ASP A 160 -12.72 -11.82 -1.75
N ALA A 161 -11.70 -11.42 -0.98
CA ALA A 161 -11.87 -10.75 0.30
C ALA A 161 -12.70 -9.47 0.24
N ALA A 162 -12.57 -8.68 -0.84
CA ALA A 162 -13.32 -7.45 -1.05
C ALA A 162 -14.77 -7.67 -1.54
N THR A 163 -15.11 -8.89 -1.97
CA THR A 163 -16.41 -9.22 -2.56
C THR A 163 -17.17 -10.23 -1.70
N ALA A 164 -17.16 -11.51 -2.07
CA ALA A 164 -17.87 -12.56 -1.35
C ALA A 164 -17.14 -13.02 -0.08
N ASN A 165 -15.83 -12.79 -0.02
CA ASN A 165 -14.88 -13.34 0.95
C ASN A 165 -15.17 -14.83 1.20
N ALA A 166 -15.29 -15.60 0.12
CA ALA A 166 -15.66 -17.01 0.19
C ALA A 166 -14.61 -17.82 0.97
N TYR A 167 -13.35 -17.42 0.89
CA TYR A 167 -12.27 -18.01 1.67
C TYR A 167 -12.15 -17.45 3.09
N ARG A 168 -12.95 -16.43 3.46
CA ARG A 168 -12.91 -15.79 4.79
C ARG A 168 -11.49 -15.42 5.21
N ILE A 169 -10.72 -14.84 4.29
CA ILE A 169 -9.35 -14.40 4.60
C ILE A 169 -9.35 -12.98 5.16
N ASP A 170 -8.29 -12.66 5.89
CA ASP A 170 -7.89 -11.30 6.21
C ASP A 170 -6.90 -10.81 5.13
N PRO A 171 -7.28 -9.85 4.26
CA PRO A 171 -6.41 -9.39 3.17
C PRO A 171 -5.17 -8.61 3.66
N THR A 172 -5.07 -8.32 4.96
CA THR A 172 -3.90 -7.69 5.60
C THR A 172 -2.92 -8.70 6.19
N LYS A 173 -3.26 -10.00 6.17
CA LYS A 173 -2.48 -11.11 6.74
C LYS A 173 -2.17 -12.17 5.69
N ILE A 174 -1.55 -11.72 4.59
CA ILE A 174 -1.11 -12.58 3.48
C ILE A 174 0.38 -12.86 3.62
N PHE A 175 0.73 -14.12 3.84
CA PHE A 175 2.09 -14.61 3.90
C PHE A 175 2.45 -15.24 2.55
N LEU A 176 3.66 -14.98 2.07
CA LEU A 176 4.18 -15.59 0.85
C LEU A 176 5.25 -16.60 1.22
N GLY A 177 5.35 -17.69 0.48
CA GLY A 177 6.42 -18.63 0.67
C GLY A 177 6.63 -19.57 -0.49
N GLY A 178 7.60 -20.45 -0.31
CA GLY A 178 7.87 -21.51 -1.27
C GLY A 178 9.11 -22.29 -0.94
N TYR A 179 9.44 -23.21 -1.84
CA TYR A 179 10.65 -24.01 -1.81
C TYR A 179 11.52 -23.69 -3.02
N SER A 180 12.83 -23.53 -2.84
CA SER A 180 13.80 -23.36 -3.94
C SER A 180 13.43 -22.19 -4.86
N ALA A 181 13.19 -22.42 -6.15
CA ALA A 181 12.70 -21.40 -7.10
C ALA A 181 11.46 -20.65 -6.61
N GLY A 182 10.48 -21.33 -6.01
CA GLY A 182 9.30 -20.71 -5.43
C GLY A 182 9.62 -19.80 -4.24
N ALA A 183 10.65 -20.14 -3.46
CA ALA A 183 11.14 -19.30 -2.37
C ALA A 183 11.86 -18.04 -2.89
N ILE A 184 12.69 -18.17 -3.92
CA ILE A 184 13.32 -17.03 -4.63
C ILE A 184 12.23 -16.08 -5.16
N MET A 185 11.18 -16.63 -5.78
CA MET A 185 10.03 -15.86 -6.25
C MET A 185 9.31 -15.14 -5.10
N ALA A 186 9.04 -15.81 -3.98
CA ALA A 186 8.38 -15.20 -2.83
C ALA A 186 9.20 -14.04 -2.22
N LEU A 187 10.52 -14.22 -2.08
CA LEU A 187 11.45 -13.18 -1.65
C LEU A 187 11.45 -11.99 -2.62
N GLN A 188 11.48 -12.26 -3.92
CA GLN A 188 11.43 -11.22 -4.95
C GLN A 188 10.17 -10.37 -4.83
N VAL A 189 9.00 -10.99 -4.62
CA VAL A 189 7.72 -10.30 -4.45
C VAL A 189 7.70 -9.48 -3.17
N ALA A 190 8.19 -10.04 -2.06
CA ALA A 190 8.05 -9.44 -0.75
C ALA A 190 9.02 -8.29 -0.49
N TYR A 191 10.25 -8.34 -1.03
CA TYR A 191 11.33 -7.40 -0.67
C TYR A 191 11.72 -6.42 -1.78
N THR A 192 11.11 -6.51 -2.97
CA THR A 192 11.29 -5.45 -3.98
C THR A 192 10.21 -4.38 -3.80
N GLU A 193 10.60 -3.20 -3.30
CA GLU A 193 9.67 -2.07 -3.07
C GLU A 193 9.67 -1.08 -4.24
N ALA A 194 10.77 -0.99 -4.98
CA ALA A 194 10.91 -0.21 -6.20
C ALA A 194 11.71 -0.98 -7.26
N ILE A 195 11.37 -0.75 -8.55
CA ILE A 195 12.08 -1.37 -9.69
C ILE A 195 13.58 -1.02 -9.72
N THR A 196 13.98 0.02 -8.99
CA THR A 196 15.35 0.53 -8.90
C THR A 196 16.16 -0.07 -7.75
N ASP A 197 15.54 -0.86 -6.85
CA ASP A 197 16.22 -1.42 -5.68
C ASP A 197 17.31 -2.42 -6.07
N ASN A 198 17.14 -3.05 -7.23
CA ASN A 198 18.08 -4.02 -7.77
C ASN A 198 18.28 -3.80 -9.28
N PRO A 199 19.41 -3.18 -9.68
CA PRO A 199 19.74 -2.92 -11.09
C PRO A 199 19.70 -4.18 -11.98
N ALA A 200 19.98 -5.36 -11.43
CA ALA A 200 19.96 -6.61 -12.18
C ALA A 200 18.55 -7.01 -12.65
N THR A 201 17.50 -6.50 -11.99
CA THR A 201 16.09 -6.82 -12.29
C THR A 201 15.31 -5.65 -12.88
N THR A 202 15.89 -4.44 -12.93
CA THR A 202 15.18 -3.23 -13.40
C THR A 202 14.64 -3.37 -14.82
N ALA A 203 15.45 -3.87 -15.75
CA ALA A 203 15.03 -4.06 -17.15
C ALA A 203 13.90 -5.09 -17.26
N ALA A 204 13.98 -6.18 -16.49
CA ALA A 204 12.94 -7.21 -16.43
C ALA A 204 11.61 -6.65 -15.91
N TYR A 205 11.63 -5.85 -14.84
CA TYR A 205 10.40 -5.19 -14.35
C TYR A 205 9.79 -4.26 -15.40
N GLN A 206 10.61 -3.47 -16.08
CA GLN A 206 10.13 -2.58 -17.14
C GLN A 206 9.49 -3.35 -18.30
N ALA A 207 10.02 -4.52 -18.65
CA ALA A 207 9.50 -5.37 -19.71
C ALA A 207 8.22 -6.13 -19.32
N ASN A 208 7.98 -6.38 -18.04
CA ASN A 208 6.92 -7.28 -17.58
C ASN A 208 5.82 -6.60 -16.74
N GLY A 209 5.54 -5.31 -16.96
CA GLY A 209 4.40 -4.62 -16.32
C GLY A 209 4.72 -3.92 -15.00
N GLY A 210 5.99 -3.66 -14.71
CA GLY A 210 6.43 -3.01 -13.48
C GLY A 210 6.30 -3.92 -12.25
N LEU A 211 6.22 -3.32 -11.05
CA LEU A 211 6.18 -4.08 -9.80
C LEU A 211 4.96 -4.99 -9.68
N GLU A 212 3.83 -4.64 -10.28
CA GLU A 212 2.62 -5.47 -10.21
C GLU A 212 2.64 -6.64 -11.20
N GLY A 213 3.54 -6.61 -12.18
CA GLY A 213 3.58 -7.60 -13.24
C GLY A 213 2.44 -7.41 -14.26
N ASN A 214 2.34 -8.34 -15.20
CA ASN A 214 1.35 -8.34 -16.28
C ASN A 214 0.50 -9.63 -16.34
N THR A 215 0.60 -10.49 -15.33
CA THR A 215 -0.28 -11.67 -15.19
C THR A 215 -1.63 -11.24 -14.63
N ASP A 216 -2.71 -11.57 -15.35
CA ASP A 216 -4.06 -11.19 -14.96
C ASP A 216 -5.12 -12.15 -15.55
N LEU A 217 -6.36 -12.02 -15.08
CA LEU A 217 -7.53 -12.62 -15.73
C LEU A 217 -7.92 -11.83 -16.99
N PRO A 218 -8.48 -12.50 -18.01
CA PRO A 218 -8.99 -11.82 -19.20
C PRO A 218 -10.20 -10.94 -18.86
N ALA A 219 -10.42 -9.90 -19.67
CA ALA A 219 -11.62 -9.07 -19.56
C ALA A 219 -12.90 -9.94 -19.68
N PRO A 220 -13.97 -9.64 -18.91
CA PRO A 220 -14.14 -8.47 -18.04
C PRO A 220 -13.62 -8.65 -16.60
N ASP A 221 -12.97 -9.78 -16.29
CA ASP A 221 -12.61 -10.16 -14.92
C ASP A 221 -11.19 -9.73 -14.50
N ASN A 222 -10.54 -8.86 -15.28
CA ASN A 222 -9.20 -8.35 -15.01
C ASN A 222 -9.13 -7.68 -13.62
N LEU A 223 -8.05 -7.96 -12.89
CA LEU A 223 -7.85 -7.52 -11.51
C LEU A 223 -7.10 -6.20 -11.45
N LEU A 224 -6.17 -5.96 -12.39
CA LEU A 224 -5.48 -4.69 -12.50
C LEU A 224 -6.35 -3.64 -13.23
N PRO A 225 -6.28 -2.36 -12.82
CA PRO A 225 -5.49 -1.81 -11.72
C PRO A 225 -6.25 -1.80 -10.37
N THR A 226 -7.41 -2.46 -10.27
CA THR A 226 -8.31 -2.38 -9.10
C THR A 226 -7.72 -3.00 -7.84
N TYR A 227 -6.99 -4.10 -7.98
CA TYR A 227 -6.31 -4.79 -6.87
C TYR A 227 -4.80 -4.80 -7.12
N ASP A 228 -4.02 -4.63 -6.06
CA ASP A 228 -2.56 -4.71 -6.07
C ASP A 228 -2.04 -5.86 -5.18
N ALA A 229 -0.76 -6.19 -5.27
CA ALA A 229 -0.11 -7.21 -4.46
C ALA A 229 0.73 -6.64 -3.30
N THR A 230 0.37 -5.47 -2.78
CA THR A 230 1.05 -4.84 -1.62
C THR A 230 0.61 -5.43 -0.27
N GLY A 231 1.26 -5.08 0.84
CA GLY A 231 0.80 -5.45 2.18
C GLY A 231 1.05 -6.93 2.54
N ILE A 232 2.16 -7.49 2.06
CA ILE A 232 2.60 -8.82 2.46
C ILE A 232 2.98 -8.80 3.95
N ALA A 233 2.50 -9.79 4.69
CA ALA A 233 2.55 -9.81 6.15
C ALA A 233 3.73 -10.63 6.71
N GLY A 234 4.34 -11.51 5.91
CA GLY A 234 5.47 -12.35 6.29
C GLY A 234 5.94 -13.24 5.15
N VAL A 235 7.17 -13.73 5.24
CA VAL A 235 7.79 -14.59 4.23
C VAL A 235 8.24 -15.93 4.82
N LEU A 236 7.82 -17.03 4.20
CA LEU A 236 8.30 -18.39 4.44
C LEU A 236 9.28 -18.79 3.33
N ASN A 237 10.57 -18.64 3.60
CA ASN A 237 11.64 -18.99 2.67
C ASN A 237 12.20 -20.39 2.99
N ILE A 238 12.00 -21.38 2.12
CA ILE A 238 12.63 -22.70 2.26
C ILE A 238 13.64 -22.89 1.11
N ALA A 239 14.93 -22.90 1.45
CA ALA A 239 16.04 -23.07 0.50
C ALA A 239 16.04 -22.08 -0.68
N GLY A 240 15.61 -20.83 -0.46
CA GLY A 240 15.72 -19.72 -1.41
C GLY A 240 16.85 -18.74 -1.07
N GLY A 241 16.94 -17.66 -1.85
CA GLY A 241 17.94 -16.61 -1.67
C GLY A 241 17.66 -15.38 -2.52
N VAL A 242 18.37 -14.29 -2.24
CA VAL A 242 18.29 -13.02 -2.98
C VAL A 242 19.61 -12.73 -3.67
N ASN A 243 19.58 -12.13 -4.87
CA ASN A 243 20.81 -11.71 -5.57
C ASN A 243 21.31 -10.31 -5.16
N SER A 244 20.60 -9.64 -4.23
CA SER A 244 21.02 -8.38 -3.63
C SER A 244 20.53 -8.34 -2.18
N LEU A 245 21.44 -8.33 -1.21
CA LEU A 245 21.08 -8.20 0.21
C LEU A 245 20.50 -6.82 0.54
N GLY A 246 20.82 -5.79 -0.26
CA GLY A 246 20.38 -4.41 -0.02
C GLY A 246 18.87 -4.19 -0.13
N ILE A 247 18.14 -5.17 -0.67
CA ILE A 247 16.66 -5.12 -0.69
C ILE A 247 16.06 -5.49 0.67
N ILE A 248 16.82 -6.17 1.54
CA ILE A 248 16.41 -6.57 2.89
C ILE A 248 16.65 -5.40 3.86
N ASN A 249 15.58 -4.92 4.48
CA ASN A 249 15.59 -3.78 5.38
C ASN A 249 14.51 -3.90 6.48
N ALA A 250 14.54 -2.99 7.47
CA ALA A 250 13.67 -3.00 8.65
C ALA A 250 12.16 -2.90 8.36
N GLY A 251 11.77 -2.33 7.22
CA GLY A 251 10.36 -2.15 6.85
C GLY A 251 9.80 -3.27 5.98
N ASN A 252 10.61 -4.27 5.63
CA ASN A 252 10.12 -5.47 4.97
C ASN A 252 9.29 -6.36 5.92
N PRO A 253 8.44 -7.26 5.38
CA PRO A 253 7.73 -8.23 6.19
C PRO A 253 8.68 -9.23 6.90
N PRO A 254 8.33 -9.74 8.09
CA PRO A 254 9.16 -10.68 8.83
C PRO A 254 9.59 -11.92 8.03
N LEU A 255 10.85 -12.31 8.18
CA LEU A 255 11.49 -13.40 7.43
C LEU A 255 11.63 -14.67 8.27
N TYR A 256 10.89 -15.73 7.93
CA TYR A 256 11.25 -17.07 8.39
C TYR A 256 12.00 -17.81 7.28
N SER A 257 13.18 -18.36 7.60
CA SER A 257 14.00 -19.11 6.65
C SER A 257 14.34 -20.51 7.17
N ALA A 258 14.37 -21.50 6.28
CA ALA A 258 14.91 -22.83 6.56
C ALA A 258 15.76 -23.34 5.40
N GLN A 259 16.98 -23.79 5.67
CA GLN A 259 17.91 -24.25 4.63
C GLN A 259 18.95 -25.23 5.19
N GLY A 260 19.41 -26.16 4.37
CA GLY A 260 20.57 -26.99 4.69
C GLY A 260 21.85 -26.16 4.66
N ASP A 261 22.70 -26.29 5.66
CA ASP A 261 23.96 -25.53 5.72
C ASP A 261 25.04 -26.07 4.76
N ALA A 262 24.80 -27.23 4.13
CA ALA A 262 25.60 -27.82 3.05
C ALA A 262 24.85 -27.83 1.71
N ASP A 263 23.89 -26.91 1.52
CA ASP A 263 23.14 -26.75 0.28
C ASP A 263 24.07 -26.32 -0.88
N SER A 264 24.25 -27.23 -1.85
CA SER A 264 25.06 -27.00 -3.04
C SER A 264 24.26 -26.51 -4.25
N THR A 265 22.93 -26.37 -4.13
CA THR A 265 22.03 -25.96 -5.21
C THR A 265 21.73 -24.47 -5.11
N VAL A 266 21.20 -24.04 -3.98
CA VAL A 266 21.11 -22.63 -3.59
C VAL A 266 22.07 -22.46 -2.42
N PRO A 267 23.14 -21.65 -2.54
CA PRO A 267 24.14 -21.57 -1.48
C PRO A 267 23.53 -21.10 -0.17
N TYR A 268 23.98 -21.66 0.96
CA TYR A 268 23.58 -21.22 2.30
C TYR A 268 24.09 -19.81 2.61
N ASP A 269 25.32 -19.53 2.16
CA ASP A 269 25.94 -18.21 2.10
C ASP A 269 25.72 -17.54 0.72
N CYS A 270 26.54 -16.55 0.36
CA CYS A 270 26.56 -15.98 -0.99
C CYS A 270 27.42 -16.82 -1.93
N GLY A 271 26.86 -17.23 -3.06
CA GLY A 271 27.56 -18.01 -4.09
C GLY A 271 26.72 -18.20 -5.35
N PRO A 272 27.27 -18.85 -6.39
CA PRO A 272 26.51 -19.17 -7.59
C PRO A 272 25.44 -20.23 -7.30
N ILE A 273 24.25 -20.07 -7.88
CA ILE A 273 23.29 -21.18 -8.01
C ILE A 273 23.94 -22.28 -8.86
N GLN A 274 23.74 -23.54 -8.48
CA GLN A 274 24.30 -24.70 -9.19
C GLN A 274 24.05 -24.64 -10.70
N TYR A 275 25.09 -24.91 -11.47
CA TYR A 275 25.11 -24.86 -12.94
C TYR A 275 24.93 -23.47 -13.56
N THR A 276 24.94 -22.41 -12.76
CA THR A 276 24.87 -21.02 -13.24
C THR A 276 26.08 -20.23 -12.76
N THR A 277 26.28 -19.04 -13.32
CA THR A 277 27.17 -18.01 -12.76
C THR A 277 26.38 -16.99 -11.92
N PHE A 278 25.08 -17.20 -11.72
CA PHE A 278 24.21 -16.25 -11.05
C PHE A 278 24.36 -16.38 -9.53
N THR A 279 24.90 -15.33 -8.92
CA THR A 279 25.14 -15.31 -7.48
C THR A 279 23.89 -14.92 -6.73
N VAL A 280 23.54 -15.72 -5.73
CA VAL A 280 22.53 -15.41 -4.72
C VAL A 280 23.12 -15.59 -3.33
N CYS A 281 22.51 -14.93 -2.35
CA CYS A 281 22.79 -15.06 -0.94
C CYS A 281 21.64 -15.81 -0.28
N GLY A 282 21.94 -17.00 0.24
CA GLY A 282 20.96 -17.83 0.95
C GLY A 282 20.69 -17.38 2.37
N SER A 283 20.06 -18.27 3.12
CA SER A 283 19.39 -17.96 4.37
C SER A 283 20.32 -17.44 5.47
N HIS A 284 21.59 -17.87 5.52
CA HIS A 284 22.54 -17.37 6.51
C HIS A 284 22.88 -15.89 6.28
N GLN A 285 23.21 -15.52 5.05
CA GLN A 285 23.55 -14.13 4.71
C GLN A 285 22.32 -13.22 4.77
N MET A 286 21.14 -13.73 4.41
CA MET A 286 19.89 -13.01 4.61
C MET A 286 19.60 -12.77 6.09
N GLN A 287 19.86 -13.74 6.98
CA GLN A 287 19.74 -13.55 8.42
C GLN A 287 20.69 -12.47 8.94
N LEU A 288 21.98 -12.52 8.56
CA LEU A 288 22.95 -11.50 8.98
C LEU A 288 22.53 -10.09 8.54
N GLN A 289 22.01 -9.95 7.32
CA GLN A 289 21.47 -8.69 6.82
C GLN A 289 20.18 -8.26 7.55
N ALA A 290 19.28 -9.20 7.83
CA ALA A 290 18.06 -8.94 8.56
C ALA A 290 18.36 -8.46 9.99
N ASP A 291 19.28 -9.13 10.68
CA ASP A 291 19.76 -8.73 12.02
C ASP A 291 20.40 -7.34 11.99
N ALA A 292 21.26 -7.07 11.00
CA ALA A 292 21.94 -5.78 10.85
C ALA A 292 20.97 -4.62 10.57
N THR A 293 19.85 -4.90 9.90
CA THR A 293 18.83 -3.89 9.57
C THR A 293 17.71 -3.82 10.60
N GLY A 294 17.63 -4.76 11.54
CA GLY A 294 16.55 -4.84 12.52
C GLY A 294 15.25 -5.43 11.97
N LEU A 295 15.30 -6.15 10.84
CA LEU A 295 14.18 -6.92 10.33
C LEU A 295 13.92 -8.12 11.24
N ALA A 296 12.67 -8.28 11.71
CA ALA A 296 12.25 -9.46 12.44
C ALA A 296 12.48 -10.71 11.59
N ASN A 297 13.32 -11.63 12.07
CA ASN A 297 13.67 -12.82 11.32
C ASN A 297 13.94 -14.02 12.22
N GLN A 298 13.88 -15.21 11.64
CA GLN A 298 14.27 -16.47 12.26
C GLN A 298 14.81 -17.43 11.19
N LEU A 299 15.89 -18.13 11.52
CA LEU A 299 16.53 -19.12 10.65
C LEU A 299 16.55 -20.49 11.34
N HIS A 300 16.03 -21.50 10.65
CA HIS A 300 16.20 -22.92 10.96
C HIS A 300 17.25 -23.54 10.03
N PRO A 301 18.53 -23.60 10.44
CA PRO A 301 19.53 -24.35 9.69
C PRO A 301 19.29 -25.85 9.86
N VAL A 302 19.51 -26.63 8.81
CA VAL A 302 19.60 -28.10 8.90
C VAL A 302 21.08 -28.50 8.84
N PRO A 303 21.72 -28.87 9.98
CA PRO A 303 23.16 -29.14 10.01
C PRO A 303 23.57 -30.35 9.14
N GLY A 304 24.58 -30.15 8.31
CA GLY A 304 25.00 -31.09 7.26
C GLY A 304 23.95 -31.32 6.16
N GLY A 305 22.89 -30.50 6.12
CA GLY A 305 21.74 -30.69 5.25
C GLY A 305 22.00 -30.25 3.81
N SER A 306 21.44 -30.98 2.85
CA SER A 306 21.44 -30.62 1.44
C SER A 306 20.24 -29.73 1.08
N HIS A 307 20.12 -29.36 -0.20
CA HIS A 307 19.01 -28.58 -0.73
C HIS A 307 17.62 -29.13 -0.36
N GLY A 308 17.45 -30.46 -0.43
CA GLY A 308 16.19 -31.13 -0.12
C GLY A 308 15.99 -31.46 1.36
N SER A 309 17.00 -31.23 2.21
CA SER A 309 16.90 -31.58 3.63
C SER A 309 15.78 -30.86 4.38
N PRO A 310 15.52 -29.54 4.18
CA PRO A 310 14.42 -28.84 4.85
C PRO A 310 13.03 -29.42 4.55
N VAL A 311 12.81 -29.93 3.33
CA VAL A 311 11.52 -30.51 2.90
C VAL A 311 11.42 -32.01 3.10
N SER A 312 12.44 -32.63 3.71
CA SER A 312 12.39 -34.05 4.06
C SER A 312 11.34 -34.33 5.14
N ALA A 313 10.83 -35.57 5.16
CA ALA A 313 9.83 -35.99 6.15
C ALA A 313 10.28 -35.79 7.61
N ALA A 314 11.58 -35.80 7.88
CA ALA A 314 12.13 -35.62 9.23
C ALA A 314 12.13 -34.14 9.67
N ASN A 315 12.31 -33.20 8.74
CA ASN A 315 12.54 -31.79 9.06
C ASN A 315 11.32 -30.90 8.79
N LEU A 316 10.48 -31.24 7.80
CA LEU A 316 9.42 -30.36 7.34
C LEU A 316 8.41 -30.02 8.44
N GLY A 317 7.97 -31.00 9.23
CA GLY A 317 7.02 -30.78 10.33
C GLY A 317 7.51 -29.73 11.34
N PRO A 318 8.67 -29.95 11.99
CA PRO A 318 9.28 -28.98 12.91
C PRO A 318 9.48 -27.58 12.30
N ILE A 319 9.92 -27.51 11.04
CA ILE A 319 10.10 -26.23 10.33
C ILE A 319 8.77 -25.46 10.20
N ILE A 320 7.67 -26.14 9.85
CA ILE A 320 6.36 -25.48 9.72
C ILE A 320 5.78 -25.10 11.09
N ASP A 321 6.01 -25.90 12.13
CA ASP A 321 5.61 -25.56 13.49
C ASP A 321 6.33 -24.28 13.99
N GLU A 322 7.63 -24.19 13.74
CA GLU A 322 8.44 -23.03 14.11
C GLU A 322 8.06 -21.79 13.28
N ALA A 323 7.86 -21.92 11.97
CA ALA A 323 7.40 -20.84 11.11
C ALA A 323 6.04 -20.29 11.55
N ALA A 324 5.09 -21.17 11.86
CA ALA A 324 3.77 -20.77 12.33
C ALA A 324 3.84 -20.03 13.67
N ALA A 325 4.64 -20.51 14.62
CA ALA A 325 4.88 -19.83 15.90
C ALA A 325 5.54 -18.46 15.71
N PHE A 326 6.51 -18.36 14.81
CA PHE A 326 7.16 -17.10 14.45
C PHE A 326 6.14 -16.11 13.89
N PHE A 327 5.39 -16.47 12.85
CA PHE A 327 4.36 -15.60 12.26
C PHE A 327 3.27 -15.22 13.26
N GLN A 328 2.85 -16.15 14.11
CA GLN A 328 1.91 -15.86 15.18
C GLN A 328 2.47 -14.76 16.09
N SER A 329 3.70 -14.89 16.58
CA SER A 329 4.31 -13.91 17.48
C SER A 329 4.55 -12.54 16.83
N GLN A 330 5.05 -12.52 15.58
CA GLN A 330 5.51 -11.30 14.92
C GLN A 330 4.37 -10.52 14.27
N VAL A 331 3.29 -11.20 13.86
CA VAL A 331 2.30 -10.62 12.95
C VAL A 331 0.87 -10.74 13.47
N LEU A 332 0.52 -11.88 14.09
CA LEU A 332 -0.85 -12.16 14.52
C LEU A 332 -1.11 -11.77 15.98
N CYS A 333 -0.05 -11.77 16.80
CA CYS A 333 -0.08 -11.45 18.23
C CYS A 333 0.78 -10.25 18.61
N ALA A 334 1.57 -9.70 17.68
CA ALA A 334 2.20 -8.42 17.90
C ALA A 334 1.10 -7.39 18.17
N ALA A 335 1.22 -6.65 19.29
CA ALA A 335 0.43 -5.45 19.49
C ALA A 335 0.57 -4.59 18.22
N ALA A 336 -0.56 -4.06 17.72
CA ALA A 336 -0.64 -3.33 16.45
C ALA A 336 0.65 -2.53 16.19
N PRO A 337 1.26 -2.66 14.99
CA PRO A 337 2.56 -2.07 14.71
C PRO A 337 2.58 -0.64 15.22
N LEU A 338 3.65 -0.29 15.94
CA LEU A 338 3.81 1.08 16.43
C LEU A 338 3.55 2.03 15.25
N PRO A 339 2.68 3.04 15.43
CA PRO A 339 2.25 3.86 14.32
C PRO A 339 3.43 4.45 13.57
N VAL A 340 3.24 4.69 12.26
CA VAL A 340 4.15 5.48 11.42
C VAL A 340 4.87 6.55 12.24
N THR A 341 6.18 6.41 12.37
CA THR A 341 6.97 7.32 13.20
C THR A 341 7.34 8.53 12.35
N LEU A 342 6.72 9.67 12.63
CA LEU A 342 7.08 10.94 11.99
C LEU A 342 8.44 11.41 12.51
N THR A 343 9.35 11.74 11.59
CA THR A 343 10.55 12.51 11.94
C THR A 343 10.25 14.01 12.04
N SER A 344 9.26 14.49 11.29
CA SER A 344 8.82 15.88 11.34
C SER A 344 7.39 16.03 10.85
N PHE A 345 6.68 17.00 11.43
CA PHE A 345 5.45 17.57 10.88
C PHE A 345 5.44 19.06 11.17
N THR A 346 5.41 19.86 10.12
CA THR A 346 5.56 21.32 10.18
C THR A 346 4.58 21.99 9.24
N GLY A 347 4.40 23.29 9.39
CA GLY A 347 3.59 24.08 8.48
C GLY A 347 4.03 25.53 8.42
N GLN A 348 3.67 26.20 7.33
CA GLN A 348 3.97 27.61 7.10
C GLN A 348 2.76 28.28 6.44
N VAL A 349 2.54 29.56 6.73
CA VAL A 349 1.48 30.36 6.09
C VAL A 349 2.15 31.32 5.12
N ALA A 350 1.74 31.28 3.85
CA ALA A 350 2.24 32.22 2.86
C ALA A 350 1.72 33.64 3.16
N SER A 351 2.60 34.64 3.13
CA SER A 351 2.23 36.04 3.39
C SER A 351 1.38 36.68 2.29
N THR A 352 1.36 36.08 1.10
CA THR A 352 0.67 36.62 -0.09
C THR A 352 -0.81 36.28 -0.13
N ASP A 353 -1.20 35.05 0.21
CA ASP A 353 -2.58 34.57 0.16
C ASP A 353 -3.06 33.89 1.44
N CYS A 354 -2.23 33.87 2.48
CA CYS A 354 -2.51 33.28 3.78
C CYS A 354 -2.90 31.80 3.72
N ALA A 355 -2.51 31.10 2.65
CA ALA A 355 -2.67 29.67 2.54
C ALA A 355 -1.63 28.96 3.41
N ALA A 356 -2.07 27.98 4.19
CA ALA A 356 -1.16 27.12 4.92
C ALA A 356 -0.60 26.02 4.01
N THR A 357 0.70 25.76 4.10
CA THR A 357 1.32 24.57 3.51
C THR A 357 1.89 23.73 4.64
N LEU A 358 1.45 22.49 4.72
CA LEU A 358 1.92 21.49 5.67
C LEU A 358 2.96 20.61 4.98
N ALA A 359 3.99 20.22 5.72
CA ALA A 359 5.02 19.30 5.26
C ALA A 359 5.36 18.31 6.38
N TRP A 360 5.47 17.02 6.04
CA TRP A 360 5.91 15.99 6.97
C TRP A 360 6.88 15.02 6.32
N ARG A 361 7.65 14.38 7.19
CA ARG A 361 8.55 13.29 6.82
C ARG A 361 8.39 12.14 7.78
N THR A 362 8.38 10.94 7.24
CA THR A 362 8.26 9.68 7.99
C THR A 362 9.65 9.05 8.12
N ALA A 363 9.93 8.43 9.26
CA ALA A 363 11.18 7.71 9.49
C ALA A 363 11.14 6.37 8.75
N THR A 364 10.01 5.70 8.90
CA THR A 364 9.64 4.44 8.27
C THR A 364 8.14 4.45 8.06
N GLU A 365 7.68 3.77 7.02
CA GLU A 365 6.27 3.49 6.79
C GLU A 365 6.13 1.99 6.68
N HIS A 366 5.44 1.39 7.63
CA HIS A 366 5.14 -0.03 7.62
C HIS A 366 3.63 -0.17 7.77
N ASN A 367 2.99 -0.88 6.83
CA ASN A 367 1.55 -0.96 6.70
C ASN A 367 0.85 0.41 6.59
N SER A 368 1.52 1.48 6.17
CA SER A 368 0.90 2.80 6.08
C SER A 368 0.01 2.90 4.84
N TYR A 369 -1.23 3.34 5.01
CA TYR A 369 -2.20 3.49 3.92
C TYR A 369 -2.29 4.93 3.43
N ALA A 370 -2.58 5.88 4.32
CA ALA A 370 -2.76 7.27 3.94
C ALA A 370 -2.66 8.25 5.11
N TYR A 371 -2.46 9.53 4.80
CA TYR A 371 -2.45 10.63 5.74
C TYR A 371 -3.71 11.50 5.52
N GLU A 372 -4.67 11.43 6.43
CA GLU A 372 -5.81 12.33 6.45
C GLU A 372 -5.40 13.63 7.18
N VAL A 373 -5.31 14.71 6.43
CA VAL A 373 -5.00 16.04 6.95
C VAL A 373 -6.25 16.60 7.61
N GLN A 374 -6.14 16.95 8.89
CA GLN A 374 -7.24 17.53 9.66
C GLN A 374 -6.91 18.93 10.15
N ALA A 375 -7.93 19.78 10.27
CA ALA A 375 -7.81 21.13 10.81
C ALA A 375 -8.85 21.40 11.90
N SER A 376 -8.48 22.29 12.83
CA SER A 376 -9.30 22.71 13.96
C SER A 376 -9.14 24.21 14.21
N ALA A 377 -10.22 24.86 14.62
CA ALA A 377 -10.21 26.26 15.04
C ALA A 377 -9.89 26.43 16.55
N ASP A 378 -10.13 25.41 17.36
CA ASP A 378 -9.99 25.44 18.82
C ASP A 378 -8.87 24.53 19.35
N GLY A 379 -8.26 23.72 18.48
CA GLY A 379 -7.24 22.73 18.84
C GLY A 379 -7.81 21.45 19.46
N HIS A 380 -9.14 21.32 19.53
CA HIS A 380 -9.83 20.18 20.14
C HIS A 380 -10.69 19.41 19.13
N GLN A 381 -11.52 20.11 18.36
CA GLN A 381 -12.40 19.53 17.35
C GLN A 381 -11.75 19.62 15.97
N PHE A 382 -11.35 18.47 15.42
CA PHE A 382 -10.65 18.38 14.14
C PHE A 382 -11.58 17.83 13.06
N ALA A 383 -11.64 18.53 11.92
CA ALA A 383 -12.37 18.10 10.72
C ALA A 383 -11.40 17.76 9.58
N PRO A 384 -11.70 16.75 8.74
CA PRO A 384 -10.85 16.39 7.61
C PRO A 384 -10.85 17.48 6.53
N LEU A 385 -9.69 17.74 5.94
CA LEU A 385 -9.50 18.64 4.79
C LEU A 385 -9.22 17.87 3.50
N GLY A 386 -8.53 16.73 3.60
CA GLY A 386 -8.19 15.88 2.47
C GLY A 386 -7.23 14.77 2.88
N THR A 387 -6.93 13.90 1.94
CA THR A 387 -6.11 12.70 2.17
C THR A 387 -4.95 12.66 1.18
N VAL A 388 -3.77 12.31 1.66
CA VAL A 388 -2.58 12.04 0.84
C VAL A 388 -2.25 10.56 0.97
N PRO A 389 -2.27 9.77 -0.12
CA PRO A 389 -1.87 8.36 -0.07
C PRO A 389 -0.44 8.21 0.45
N SER A 390 -0.22 7.19 1.28
CA SER A 390 1.12 6.83 1.73
C SER A 390 1.89 6.19 0.58
N GLN A 391 3.21 6.37 0.57
CA GLN A 391 4.12 5.65 -0.31
C GLN A 391 4.46 4.27 0.27
N ASN A 392 4.15 4.03 1.55
CA ASN A 392 4.40 2.81 2.30
C ASN A 392 5.84 2.29 2.14
N ARG A 393 6.82 3.20 2.30
CA ARG A 393 8.25 2.90 2.15
C ARG A 393 8.93 2.64 3.48
N ALA A 394 9.74 1.60 3.55
CA ALA A 394 10.53 1.29 4.73
C ALA A 394 11.47 2.43 5.18
N ALA A 395 12.08 3.16 4.24
CA ALA A 395 12.93 4.31 4.51
C ALA A 395 12.15 5.61 4.81
N GLY A 396 10.82 5.53 4.85
CA GLY A 396 9.92 6.67 4.92
C GLY A 396 9.90 7.49 3.64
N ALA A 397 9.15 8.58 3.67
CA ALA A 397 8.94 9.48 2.54
C ALA A 397 8.67 10.91 3.05
N SER A 398 8.74 11.86 2.12
CA SER A 398 8.42 13.27 2.37
C SER A 398 7.14 13.64 1.63
N TYR A 399 6.30 14.43 2.28
CA TYR A 399 5.00 14.82 1.77
C TYR A 399 4.74 16.30 1.99
N THR A 400 3.88 16.86 1.14
CA THR A 400 3.38 18.22 1.29
C THR A 400 1.89 18.26 1.03
N TYR A 401 1.20 19.17 1.72
CA TYR A 401 -0.22 19.42 1.52
C TYR A 401 -0.51 20.92 1.66
N ARG A 402 -1.09 21.51 0.62
CA ARG A 402 -1.51 22.92 0.65
C ARG A 402 -2.92 23.02 1.19
N ALA A 403 -3.04 23.44 2.44
CA ALA A 403 -4.30 23.81 3.06
C ALA A 403 -4.77 25.19 2.59
N GLY A 404 -6.07 25.45 2.72
CA GLY A 404 -6.66 26.74 2.37
C GLY A 404 -6.27 27.88 3.32
N LEU A 405 -6.99 28.99 3.18
CA LEU A 405 -6.81 30.21 3.97
C LEU A 405 -6.81 29.95 5.48
N VAL A 406 -5.83 30.51 6.17
CA VAL A 406 -5.76 30.58 7.64
C VAL A 406 -6.03 32.02 8.08
N ALA A 407 -7.17 32.20 8.77
CA ALA A 407 -7.51 33.46 9.45
C ALA A 407 -7.39 33.24 10.95
N GLY A 408 -6.57 34.07 11.62
CA GLY A 408 -6.25 33.86 13.04
C GLY A 408 -5.42 32.58 13.25
N THR A 409 -5.53 31.97 14.43
CA THR A 409 -4.83 30.72 14.73
C THR A 409 -5.64 29.53 14.25
N ARG A 410 -4.99 28.60 13.56
CA ARG A 410 -5.58 27.33 13.14
C ARG A 410 -4.64 26.18 13.42
N TYR A 411 -5.20 25.09 13.90
CA TYR A 411 -4.46 23.91 14.35
C TYR A 411 -4.60 22.81 13.31
N PHE A 412 -3.51 22.14 13.02
CA PHE A 412 -3.44 21.06 12.04
C PHE A 412 -2.84 19.81 12.68
N ARG A 413 -3.35 18.65 12.27
CA ARG A 413 -2.75 17.35 12.59
C ARG A 413 -2.97 16.39 11.44
N LEU A 414 -2.17 15.33 11.40
CA LEU A 414 -2.40 14.19 10.55
C LEU A 414 -3.14 13.13 11.37
N ARG A 415 -4.16 12.53 10.78
CA ARG A 415 -4.62 11.19 11.13
C ARG A 415 -3.94 10.22 10.16
N MET A 416 -2.94 9.51 10.67
CA MET A 416 -2.14 8.54 9.94
C MET A 416 -2.89 7.22 9.96
N LEU A 417 -3.33 6.78 8.80
CA LEU A 417 -4.13 5.57 8.61
C LEU A 417 -3.22 4.46 8.12
N ASP A 418 -3.33 3.31 8.76
CA ASP A 418 -2.65 2.10 8.33
C ASP A 418 -3.60 1.22 7.49
N SER A 419 -3.02 0.30 6.73
CA SER A 419 -3.70 -0.61 5.80
C SER A 419 -4.59 -1.61 6.54
N ASP A 420 -4.36 -1.77 7.85
CA ASP A 420 -5.20 -2.55 8.75
C ASP A 420 -6.39 -1.76 9.32
N GLY A 421 -6.54 -0.48 8.94
CA GLY A 421 -7.61 0.40 9.40
C GLY A 421 -7.35 1.04 10.77
N SER A 422 -6.24 0.71 11.43
CA SER A 422 -5.82 1.43 12.63
C SER A 422 -5.38 2.86 12.27
N ALA A 423 -5.37 3.72 13.29
CA ALA A 423 -5.03 5.11 13.10
C ALA A 423 -4.25 5.68 14.28
N ALA A 424 -3.26 6.51 13.97
CA ALA A 424 -2.57 7.35 14.94
C ALA A 424 -2.62 8.81 14.53
N TYR A 425 -2.22 9.68 15.45
CA TYR A 425 -2.23 11.12 15.23
C TYR A 425 -0.83 11.70 15.36
N SER A 426 -0.49 12.63 14.48
CA SER A 426 0.71 13.45 14.63
C SER A 426 0.59 14.39 15.84
N PRO A 427 1.70 15.01 16.28
CA PRO A 427 1.62 16.25 17.03
C PRO A 427 0.79 17.31 16.30
N VAL A 428 0.22 18.24 17.04
CA VAL A 428 -0.56 19.35 16.49
C VAL A 428 0.37 20.49 16.12
N VAL A 429 0.28 21.00 14.89
CA VAL A 429 0.95 22.23 14.45
C VAL A 429 -0.06 23.37 14.51
N ALA A 430 0.25 24.41 15.27
CA ALA A 430 -0.53 25.66 15.27
C ALA A 430 0.08 26.64 14.27
N LEU A 431 -0.73 27.12 13.34
CA LEU A 431 -0.34 28.15 12.39
C LEU A 431 -1.16 29.41 12.64
N VAL A 432 -0.48 30.56 12.67
CA VAL A 432 -1.13 31.85 12.85
C VAL A 432 -1.12 32.57 11.51
N GLY A 433 -2.31 32.76 10.94
CA GLY A 433 -2.52 33.70 9.85
C GLY A 433 -2.56 35.12 10.42
N THR A 434 -1.46 35.85 10.29
CA THR A 434 -1.36 37.27 10.67
C THR A 434 -1.89 38.21 9.59
N CYS A 435 -2.54 37.66 8.57
CA CYS A 435 -3.18 38.46 7.54
C CYS A 435 -4.35 39.22 8.14
N GLU A 436 -4.23 40.54 8.19
CA GLU A 436 -5.38 41.42 8.40
C GLU A 436 -6.27 41.35 7.17
N ILE A 437 -7.23 40.43 7.17
CA ILE A 437 -8.36 40.50 6.24
C ILE A 437 -9.29 41.58 6.80
N ALA A 438 -8.96 42.85 6.55
CA ALA A 438 -9.91 43.93 6.81
C ALA A 438 -11.19 43.62 5.99
N PRO A 439 -12.38 43.56 6.60
CA PRO A 439 -13.60 43.32 5.84
C PRO A 439 -13.74 44.39 4.77
N LEU A 440 -14.13 43.99 3.56
CA LEU A 440 -14.37 44.92 2.47
C LEU A 440 -15.61 45.78 2.81
N LEU A 441 -15.38 47.05 3.16
CA LEU A 441 -16.42 47.99 3.57
C LEU A 441 -16.81 48.89 2.39
N LEU A 442 -18.12 49.11 2.25
CA LEU A 442 -18.73 49.99 1.25
C LEU A 442 -19.60 51.02 1.95
N VAL A 443 -19.20 52.30 1.91
CA VAL A 443 -19.91 53.37 2.61
C VAL A 443 -20.11 54.59 1.71
N PRO A 444 -21.34 55.10 1.54
CA PRO A 444 -22.61 54.52 2.02
C PRO A 444 -23.03 53.30 1.17
N ASN A 445 -23.88 52.45 1.73
CA ASN A 445 -24.61 51.40 1.01
C ASN A 445 -25.97 51.20 1.73
N PRO A 446 -27.11 51.61 1.15
CA PRO A 446 -27.31 52.05 -0.25
C PRO A 446 -26.59 53.35 -0.64
N VAL A 447 -26.31 53.51 -1.94
CA VAL A 447 -25.51 54.62 -2.50
C VAL A 447 -26.24 55.36 -3.62
N ARG A 448 -26.02 56.68 -3.72
CA ARG A 448 -26.52 57.52 -4.83
C ARG A 448 -25.44 57.86 -5.84
N ASP A 449 -24.43 58.64 -5.45
CA ASP A 449 -23.45 59.16 -6.42
C ASP A 449 -22.11 58.44 -6.40
N TYR A 450 -21.62 58.08 -5.21
CA TYR A 450 -20.36 57.37 -5.05
C TYR A 450 -20.31 56.58 -3.73
N ALA A 451 -19.58 55.47 -3.73
CA ALA A 451 -19.28 54.67 -2.53
C ALA A 451 -17.76 54.68 -2.28
N LEU A 452 -17.38 54.79 -1.01
CA LEU A 452 -16.01 54.56 -0.56
C LEU A 452 -15.82 53.07 -0.28
N VAL A 453 -14.75 52.51 -0.82
CA VAL A 453 -14.32 51.12 -0.63
C VAL A 453 -13.07 51.14 0.23
N SER A 454 -13.11 50.45 1.37
CA SER A 454 -11.96 50.22 2.24
C SER A 454 -11.84 48.74 2.60
N GLY A 455 -10.68 48.33 3.12
CA GLY A 455 -10.36 46.91 3.33
C GLY A 455 -9.90 46.20 2.05
N LEU A 456 -9.21 46.92 1.15
CA LEU A 456 -8.53 46.31 0.01
C LEU A 456 -7.27 45.56 0.49
N PRO A 457 -6.89 44.44 -0.14
CA PRO A 457 -5.65 43.75 0.19
C PRO A 457 -4.43 44.64 -0.07
N ALA A 458 -3.30 44.31 0.54
CA ALA A 458 -2.04 45.04 0.34
C ALA A 458 -1.63 45.01 -1.15
N GLY A 459 -1.13 46.14 -1.66
CA GLY A 459 -0.79 46.29 -3.08
C GLY A 459 -1.95 46.74 -3.96
N ARG A 460 -1.79 46.59 -5.27
CA ARG A 460 -2.78 47.02 -6.26
C ARG A 460 -3.88 45.98 -6.41
N SER A 461 -5.12 46.45 -6.53
CA SER A 461 -6.32 45.64 -6.73
C SER A 461 -7.15 46.15 -7.90
N GLN A 462 -7.82 45.25 -8.60
CA GLN A 462 -8.86 45.54 -9.58
C GLN A 462 -10.24 45.37 -8.93
N LEU A 463 -11.00 46.46 -8.90
CA LEU A 463 -12.39 46.51 -8.49
C LEU A 463 -13.25 46.36 -9.75
N LEU A 464 -14.08 45.32 -9.78
CA LEU A 464 -14.94 44.95 -10.90
C LEU A 464 -16.39 44.99 -10.42
N LEU A 465 -17.21 45.87 -10.99
CA LEU A 465 -18.62 45.98 -10.65
C LEU A 465 -19.47 45.28 -11.70
N TYR A 466 -20.38 44.42 -11.26
CA TYR A 466 -21.30 43.67 -12.11
C TYR A 466 -22.75 44.07 -11.81
N ASN A 467 -23.59 44.19 -12.83
CA ASN A 467 -25.03 44.40 -12.66
C ASN A 467 -25.77 43.06 -12.39
N GLY A 468 -27.08 43.11 -12.21
CA GLY A 468 -27.92 41.93 -11.94
C GLY A 468 -27.96 40.87 -13.05
N THR A 469 -27.47 41.16 -14.26
CA THR A 469 -27.35 40.18 -15.36
C THR A 469 -25.94 39.61 -15.48
N GLY A 470 -25.02 39.96 -14.57
CA GLY A 470 -23.62 39.52 -14.61
C GLY A 470 -22.74 40.27 -15.60
N GLN A 471 -23.24 41.35 -16.21
CA GLN A 471 -22.44 42.21 -17.08
C GLN A 471 -21.56 43.13 -16.25
N ARG A 472 -20.26 43.19 -16.56
CA ARG A 472 -19.32 44.13 -15.93
C ARG A 472 -19.62 45.55 -16.42
N VAL A 473 -20.00 46.42 -15.50
CA VAL A 473 -20.36 47.82 -15.77
C VAL A 473 -19.24 48.81 -15.39
N LEU A 474 -18.31 48.41 -14.52
CA LEU A 474 -17.22 49.27 -14.09
C LEU A 474 -15.97 48.45 -13.74
N LYS A 475 -14.79 49.02 -14.02
CA LYS A 475 -13.48 48.49 -13.66
C LYS A 475 -12.60 49.63 -13.17
N VAL A 476 -12.09 49.53 -11.95
CA VAL A 476 -11.20 50.52 -11.32
C VAL A 476 -10.00 49.82 -10.71
N ALA A 477 -8.80 50.37 -10.90
CA ALA A 477 -7.62 49.94 -10.16
C ALA A 477 -7.45 50.82 -8.93
N ALA A 478 -7.14 50.24 -7.78
CA ALA A 478 -6.95 50.95 -6.53
C ALA A 478 -5.94 50.25 -5.61
N GLN A 479 -5.43 50.98 -4.61
CA GLN A 479 -4.54 50.46 -3.57
C GLN A 479 -4.96 51.06 -2.23
N GLY A 480 -5.15 50.20 -1.22
CA GLY A 480 -5.61 50.60 0.12
C GLY A 480 -7.10 50.95 0.19
N SER A 481 -7.55 51.96 -0.55
CA SER A 481 -8.96 52.37 -0.65
C SER A 481 -9.33 52.87 -2.05
N ALA A 482 -10.63 52.94 -2.36
CA ALA A 482 -11.12 53.45 -3.62
C ALA A 482 -12.40 54.29 -3.46
N ARG A 483 -12.61 55.24 -4.36
CA ARG A 483 -13.89 55.93 -4.53
C ARG A 483 -14.54 55.45 -5.83
N LEU A 484 -15.62 54.70 -5.72
CA LEU A 484 -16.40 54.22 -6.87
C LEU A 484 -17.44 55.27 -7.25
N ILE A 485 -17.31 55.85 -8.45
CA ILE A 485 -18.29 56.78 -9.00
C ILE A 485 -19.40 55.98 -9.69
N LEU A 486 -20.64 56.21 -9.27
CA LEU A 486 -21.82 55.41 -9.62
C LEU A 486 -22.98 56.26 -10.17
N SER A 487 -22.81 57.57 -10.26
CA SER A 487 -23.83 58.52 -10.70
C SER A 487 -24.41 58.25 -12.09
N GLY A 488 -23.64 57.60 -12.97
CA GLY A 488 -24.09 57.20 -14.32
C GLY A 488 -24.75 55.82 -14.40
N LEU A 489 -24.92 55.11 -13.29
CA LEU A 489 -25.51 53.77 -13.27
C LEU A 489 -26.99 53.81 -12.84
N PRO A 490 -27.86 52.99 -13.47
CA PRO A 490 -29.25 52.84 -13.04
C PRO A 490 -29.39 52.38 -11.58
N ALA A 491 -30.53 52.68 -10.96
CA ALA A 491 -30.88 52.12 -9.66
C ALA A 491 -30.95 50.58 -9.74
N GLY A 492 -30.44 49.88 -8.73
CA GLY A 492 -30.39 48.42 -8.75
C GLY A 492 -29.37 47.80 -7.79
N THR A 493 -29.35 46.47 -7.76
CA THR A 493 -28.33 45.71 -7.01
C THR A 493 -27.15 45.37 -7.92
N TYR A 494 -25.95 45.59 -7.39
CA TYR A 494 -24.67 45.33 -8.03
C TYR A 494 -23.81 44.41 -7.16
N LEU A 495 -22.91 43.66 -7.79
CA LEU A 495 -21.89 42.89 -7.11
C LEU A 495 -20.52 43.53 -7.37
N LEU A 496 -19.85 43.95 -6.31
CA LEU A 496 -18.46 44.40 -6.38
C LEU A 496 -17.56 43.21 -6.10
N LYS A 497 -16.67 42.89 -7.05
CA LYS A 497 -15.59 41.91 -6.91
C LYS A 497 -14.26 42.65 -6.85
N VAL A 498 -13.44 42.36 -5.86
CA VAL A 498 -12.06 42.85 -5.75
C VAL A 498 -11.14 41.70 -6.06
N VAL A 499 -10.13 41.94 -6.91
CA VAL A 499 -9.10 40.96 -7.28
C VAL A 499 -7.74 41.63 -7.09
N ALA A 500 -6.87 41.08 -6.26
CA ALA A 500 -5.50 41.56 -6.16
C ALA A 500 -4.76 41.38 -7.51
N GLU A 501 -3.84 42.26 -7.85
CA GLU A 501 -3.16 42.27 -9.16
C GLU A 501 -2.32 41.00 -9.41
N ASP A 502 -1.80 40.39 -8.34
CA ASP A 502 -1.10 39.10 -8.33
C ASP A 502 -2.06 37.89 -8.38
N GLY A 503 -3.37 38.12 -8.36
CA GLY A 503 -4.41 37.08 -8.39
C GLY A 503 -4.59 36.30 -7.09
N THR A 504 -3.85 36.64 -6.03
CA THR A 504 -3.77 35.87 -4.79
C THR A 504 -4.97 36.06 -3.86
N HIS A 505 -5.67 37.19 -4.00
CA HIS A 505 -6.83 37.53 -3.18
C HIS A 505 -8.04 37.89 -4.05
N THR A 506 -9.21 37.33 -3.73
CA THR A 506 -10.49 37.72 -4.32
C THR A 506 -11.55 37.86 -3.22
N SER A 507 -12.25 39.00 -3.20
CA SER A 507 -13.38 39.23 -2.31
C SER A 507 -14.58 39.79 -3.07
N THR A 508 -15.78 39.56 -2.56
CA THR A 508 -17.03 40.04 -3.17
C THR A 508 -17.95 40.63 -2.13
N THR A 509 -18.64 41.72 -2.49
CA THR A 509 -19.64 42.35 -1.64
C THR A 509 -20.79 42.92 -2.46
N ARG A 510 -21.96 43.04 -1.84
CA ARG A 510 -23.17 43.56 -2.49
C ARG A 510 -23.24 45.08 -2.34
N LEU A 511 -23.55 45.77 -3.43
CA LEU A 511 -23.80 47.20 -3.47
C LEU A 511 -25.24 47.46 -3.95
N VAL A 512 -25.96 48.37 -3.30
CA VAL A 512 -27.32 48.78 -3.67
C VAL A 512 -27.29 50.25 -4.11
N LYS A 513 -27.62 50.52 -5.37
CA LYS A 513 -27.72 51.86 -5.96
C LYS A 513 -29.18 52.32 -5.91
N GLU A 514 -29.42 53.48 -5.30
CA GLU A 514 -30.72 54.19 -5.30
C GLU A 514 -30.92 55.06 -6.53
#